data_AF-F0SM94-F1
#
_entry.id   AF-F0SM94-F1
#
_cell.length_a   1.000
_cell.length_b   1.000
_cell.length_c   1.000
_cell.angle_alpha   90.00
_cell.angle_beta   90.00
_cell.angle_gamma   90.00
#
_symmetry.space_group_name_H-M   'P 1'
#
loop_
_entity.id
_entity.type
_entity.pdbx_description
1 polymer ?
#
loop_
_entity_poly.entity_id
_entity_poly.type
_entity_poly.pdbx_seq_one_letter_code
_entity_poly.pdbx_strand_id
1 'polypeptide(L)'
;MSFLGVNRSQRANIGQLTADSQGLRVMPTLTEAEIETRAQRVLAMLQSWSDRFTNHVTHRREHIRRGCVLKSSCITPGQNRTESSTDGNKTAPIWIRNISSTGIGFISYGPLRPEKDLIVIKLGPKNMLCEIVRTRQVHDGFWEYGSKFLRSVEDIDEPATSAKFDTTDDQQSE
;
A
#
# COMPACT_ATOMS: atom_id res chain seq x y z
N MET A 1 -31.42 30.68 54.58
CA MET A 1 -30.66 29.55 55.14
C MET A 1 -31.64 28.43 55.45
N SER A 2 -31.66 27.36 54.64
CA SER A 2 -32.28 26.05 54.90
C SER A 2 -31.68 25.01 53.95
N PHE A 3 -31.49 23.80 54.46
CA PHE A 3 -30.75 22.67 53.90
C PHE A 3 -31.62 21.67 53.10
N LEU A 4 -30.92 20.78 52.37
CA LEU A 4 -31.26 19.41 51.92
C LEU A 4 -32.01 19.20 50.59
N GLY A 5 -31.43 18.34 49.75
CA GLY A 5 -32.06 17.76 48.56
C GLY A 5 -31.09 16.98 47.66
N VAL A 6 -30.64 15.80 48.11
CA VAL A 6 -29.91 14.80 47.30
C VAL A 6 -30.89 14.07 46.38
N ASN A 7 -30.58 13.89 45.08
CA ASN A 7 -30.54 12.55 44.43
C ASN A 7 -30.27 12.54 42.91
N ARG A 8 -29.28 11.71 42.58
CA ARG A 8 -29.23 10.66 41.53
C ARG A 8 -29.45 10.99 40.04
N SER A 9 -28.35 10.69 39.32
CA SER A 9 -28.27 9.62 38.32
C SER A 9 -28.83 9.91 36.92
N GLN A 10 -27.93 10.04 35.95
CA GLN A 10 -27.93 9.12 34.81
C GLN A 10 -26.50 8.90 34.31
N ARG A 11 -26.19 7.60 34.16
CA ARG A 11 -24.89 7.01 33.89
C ARG A 11 -24.46 7.31 32.46
N ALA A 12 -23.25 7.84 32.29
CA ALA A 12 -22.52 7.70 31.03
C ALA A 12 -22.19 6.22 30.83
N ASN A 13 -22.51 5.72 29.64
CA ASN A 13 -22.27 4.36 29.18
C ASN A 13 -20.77 4.19 28.98
N ILE A 14 -20.06 3.69 30.01
CA ILE A 14 -18.66 3.27 29.90
C ILE A 14 -18.69 1.91 29.21
N GLY A 15 -18.36 1.90 27.92
CA GLY A 15 -18.10 0.68 27.17
C GLY A 15 -17.12 -0.19 27.94
N GLN A 16 -17.50 -1.45 28.12
CA GLN A 16 -16.72 -2.48 28.78
C GLN A 16 -15.30 -2.52 28.19
N LEU A 17 -14.32 -2.19 29.03
CA LEU A 17 -12.93 -2.60 28.84
C LEU A 17 -12.84 -4.07 29.26
N THR A 18 -12.94 -4.98 28.31
CA THR A 18 -12.47 -6.36 28.51
C THR A 18 -10.95 -6.33 28.43
N ALA A 19 -10.33 -6.42 29.60
CA ALA A 19 -8.90 -6.60 29.74
C ALA A 19 -8.56 -8.05 29.38
N ASP A 20 -8.22 -8.29 28.12
CA ASP A 20 -7.58 -9.54 27.71
C ASP A 20 -6.09 -9.43 27.99
N SER A 21 -5.66 -10.26 28.93
CA SER A 21 -4.31 -10.43 29.40
C SER A 21 -3.45 -11.14 28.36
N GLN A 22 -3.04 -10.44 27.30
CA GLN A 22 -1.75 -10.60 26.59
C GLN A 22 -1.41 -9.26 25.92
N GLY A 23 -0.26 -8.68 26.28
CA GLY A 23 0.19 -7.34 25.87
C GLY A 23 0.57 -7.19 24.40
N LEU A 24 -0.22 -7.73 23.47
CA LEU A 24 -0.19 -7.35 22.07
C LEU A 24 -1.11 -6.13 21.91
N ARG A 25 -0.52 -4.94 21.74
CA ARG A 25 -1.29 -3.77 21.28
C ARG A 25 -1.84 -4.12 19.89
N VAL A 26 -3.11 -4.53 19.83
CA VAL A 26 -3.84 -4.63 18.57
C VAL A 26 -3.96 -3.20 18.06
N MET A 27 -3.03 -2.79 17.20
CA MET A 27 -3.16 -1.53 16.49
C MET A 27 -4.48 -1.58 15.72
N PRO A 28 -5.34 -0.55 15.82
CA PRO A 28 -6.59 -0.55 15.07
C PRO A 28 -6.27 -0.71 13.58
N THR A 29 -6.83 -1.74 12.97
CA THR A 29 -6.71 -1.99 11.53
C THR A 29 -7.33 -0.80 10.82
N LEU A 30 -6.51 0.03 10.18
CA LEU A 30 -7.01 1.18 9.44
C LEU A 30 -7.85 0.71 8.27
N THR A 31 -8.97 1.40 8.05
CA THR A 31 -9.78 1.20 6.85
C THR A 31 -9.05 1.74 5.62
N GLU A 32 -9.40 1.24 4.44
CA GLU A 32 -8.79 1.72 3.19
C GLU A 32 -8.99 3.23 2.99
N ALA A 33 -10.17 3.76 3.34
CA ALA A 33 -10.48 5.19 3.23
C ALA A 33 -9.60 6.06 4.15
N GLU A 34 -9.28 5.59 5.35
CA GLU A 34 -8.35 6.28 6.25
C GLU A 34 -6.92 6.25 5.73
N ILE A 35 -6.49 5.13 5.14
CA ILE A 35 -5.18 5.01 4.49
C ILE A 35 -5.10 5.98 3.31
N GLU A 36 -6.13 6.05 2.47
CA GLU A 36 -6.21 6.98 1.34
C GLU A 36 -6.09 8.45 1.80
N THR A 37 -6.85 8.82 2.84
CA THR A 37 -6.82 10.17 3.42
C THR A 37 -5.44 10.51 3.98
N ARG A 38 -4.77 9.55 4.63
CA ARG A 38 -3.40 9.72 5.12
C ARG A 38 -2.40 9.83 3.97
N ALA A 39 -2.53 9.01 2.93
CA ALA A 39 -1.67 9.05 1.76
C ALA A 39 -1.70 10.43 1.10
N GLN A 40 -2.89 11.00 0.90
CA GLN A 40 -3.05 12.34 0.34
C GLN A 40 -2.36 13.42 1.18
N ARG A 41 -2.48 13.36 2.52
CA ARG A 41 -1.76 14.28 3.42
C ARG A 41 -0.25 14.14 3.34
N VAL A 42 0.27 12.91 3.32
CA VAL A 42 1.70 12.64 3.17
C VAL A 42 2.23 13.15 1.82
N LEU A 43 1.50 12.93 0.73
CA LEU A 43 1.87 13.43 -0.60
C LEU A 43 1.92 14.96 -0.64
N ALA A 44 0.92 15.64 -0.06
CA ALA A 44 0.90 17.10 0.02
C ALA A 44 2.11 17.65 0.80
N MET A 45 2.46 17.00 1.92
CA MET A 45 3.64 17.36 2.72
C MET A 45 4.94 17.14 1.94
N LEU A 46 5.11 15.98 1.29
CA LEU A 46 6.31 15.69 0.48
C LEU A 46 6.44 16.62 -0.73
N GLN A 47 5.31 17.04 -1.30
CA GLN A 47 5.28 18.04 -2.36
C GLN A 47 5.76 19.39 -1.85
N SER A 48 5.20 19.89 -0.74
CA SER A 48 5.62 21.14 -0.10
C SER A 48 7.13 21.16 0.23
N TRP A 49 7.67 20.04 0.72
CA TRP A 49 9.11 19.92 0.93
C TRP A 49 9.90 20.03 -0.37
N SER A 50 9.47 19.34 -1.42
CA SER A 50 10.18 19.40 -2.69
C SER A 50 10.14 20.79 -3.30
N ASP A 51 9.01 21.49 -3.22
CA ASP A 51 8.87 22.86 -3.69
C ASP A 51 9.87 23.78 -2.98
N ARG A 52 10.00 23.67 -1.65
CA ARG A 52 10.96 24.43 -0.84
C ARG A 52 12.42 24.16 -1.21
N PHE A 53 12.76 22.95 -1.64
CA PHE A 53 14.13 22.55 -1.98
C PHE A 53 14.41 22.51 -3.49
N THR A 54 13.47 22.95 -4.33
CA THR A 54 13.59 22.93 -5.80
C THR A 54 14.84 23.63 -6.29
N ASN A 55 15.21 24.75 -5.66
CA ASN A 55 16.37 25.56 -6.08
C ASN A 55 17.73 24.98 -5.63
N HIS A 56 17.75 23.97 -4.75
CA HIS A 56 18.98 23.43 -4.17
C HIS A 56 19.36 22.04 -4.68
N VAL A 57 18.41 21.24 -5.21
CA VAL A 57 18.60 19.79 -5.45
C VAL A 57 18.46 19.39 -6.94
N THR A 58 18.25 20.34 -7.85
CA THR A 58 18.05 20.07 -9.29
C THR A 58 19.31 19.65 -10.03
N HIS A 59 20.52 19.99 -9.54
CA HIS A 59 21.77 19.79 -10.27
C HIS A 59 22.31 18.35 -10.31
N ARG A 60 21.70 17.39 -9.59
CA ARG A 60 22.18 15.99 -9.56
C ARG A 60 21.34 15.01 -10.38
N ARG A 61 20.31 15.47 -11.08
CA ARG A 61 19.40 14.58 -11.82
C ARG A 61 19.51 14.82 -13.31
N GLU A 62 19.77 13.75 -14.05
CA GLU A 62 19.85 13.74 -15.51
C GLU A 62 18.47 13.90 -16.17
N HIS A 63 17.41 13.40 -15.52
CA HIS A 63 16.04 13.45 -16.04
C HIS A 63 15.09 14.23 -15.14
N ILE A 64 14.29 15.11 -15.78
CA ILE A 64 13.23 15.87 -15.13
C ILE A 64 12.14 14.92 -14.63
N ARG A 65 11.79 15.05 -13.35
CA ARG A 65 10.66 14.35 -12.74
C ARG A 65 9.43 15.25 -12.80
N ARG A 66 8.34 14.72 -13.35
CA ARG A 66 7.03 15.38 -13.33
C ARG A 66 6.27 14.93 -12.10
N GLY A 67 5.81 15.88 -11.29
CA GLY A 67 4.90 15.60 -10.18
C GLY A 67 3.59 15.03 -10.72
N CYS A 68 3.13 13.94 -10.12
CA CYS A 68 1.83 13.34 -10.41
C CYS A 68 1.30 12.69 -9.13
N VAL A 69 0.00 12.71 -8.92
CA VAL A 69 -0.65 12.05 -7.78
C VAL A 69 -1.59 11.00 -8.36
N LEU A 70 -1.16 9.74 -8.33
CA LEU A 70 -1.91 8.62 -8.92
C LEU A 70 -1.88 7.42 -7.98
N LYS A 71 -3.04 6.82 -7.72
CA LYS A 71 -3.13 5.52 -7.04
C LYS A 71 -2.87 4.41 -8.04
N SER A 72 -2.05 3.45 -7.66
CA SER A 72 -1.68 2.28 -8.47
C SER A 72 -1.46 1.07 -7.54
N SER A 73 -1.10 -0.06 -8.11
CA SER A 73 -0.66 -1.24 -7.38
C SER A 73 0.76 -1.60 -7.77
N CYS A 74 1.52 -2.12 -6.80
CA CYS A 74 2.76 -2.82 -7.05
C CYS A 74 2.64 -4.28 -6.67
N ILE A 75 3.31 -5.13 -7.43
CA ILE A 75 3.46 -6.55 -7.19
C ILE A 75 4.88 -6.78 -6.71
N THR A 76 5.00 -7.51 -5.60
CA THR A 76 6.27 -8.00 -5.10
C THR A 76 6.45 -9.45 -5.55
N PRO A 77 7.38 -9.75 -6.48
CA PRO A 77 7.66 -11.12 -6.89
C PRO A 77 8.21 -11.91 -5.69
N GLY A 78 7.63 -13.08 -5.40
CA GLY A 78 8.15 -14.00 -4.38
C GLY A 78 9.16 -15.00 -4.96
N GLN A 79 10.15 -15.43 -4.16
CA GLN A 79 11.00 -16.57 -4.50
C GLN A 79 10.30 -17.89 -4.21
N ASN A 80 10.49 -18.82 -5.15
CA ASN A 80 10.26 -20.25 -5.02
C ASN A 80 8.80 -20.70 -5.10
N ARG A 81 8.37 -21.03 -6.33
CA ARG A 81 7.35 -22.07 -6.60
C ARG A 81 7.85 -23.43 -6.09
N THR A 82 8.04 -23.59 -4.79
CA THR A 82 8.13 -24.92 -4.18
C THR A 82 6.72 -25.27 -3.71
N GLU A 83 6.23 -26.42 -4.15
CA GLU A 83 4.84 -26.82 -4.36
C GLU A 83 3.95 -26.94 -3.10
N SER A 84 4.17 -26.17 -2.03
CA SER A 84 3.39 -26.34 -0.79
C SER A 84 3.10 -25.09 0.03
N SER A 85 3.41 -23.87 -0.44
CA SER A 85 2.96 -22.65 0.24
C SER A 85 2.43 -21.62 -0.74
N THR A 86 1.17 -21.24 -0.55
CA THR A 86 0.41 -20.22 -1.29
C THR A 86 0.95 -18.79 -1.07
N ASP A 87 2.26 -18.57 -1.01
CA ASP A 87 2.83 -17.22 -0.90
C ASP A 87 3.03 -16.67 -2.31
N GLY A 88 1.88 -16.48 -2.98
CA GLY A 88 1.78 -15.88 -4.29
C GLY A 88 2.26 -14.43 -4.30
N ASN A 89 2.41 -13.89 -5.51
CA ASN A 89 2.71 -12.49 -5.76
C ASN A 89 1.85 -11.56 -4.86
N LYS A 90 2.50 -10.81 -3.97
CA LYS A 90 1.81 -9.89 -3.07
C LYS A 90 1.58 -8.56 -3.76
N THR A 91 0.31 -8.22 -3.96
CA THR A 91 -0.11 -6.93 -4.50
C THR A 91 -0.35 -5.94 -3.36
N ALA A 92 0.26 -4.77 -3.42
CA ALA A 92 0.09 -3.69 -2.46
C ALA A 92 -0.35 -2.40 -3.16
N PRO A 93 -1.27 -1.61 -2.55
CA PRO A 93 -1.60 -0.30 -3.05
C PRO A 93 -0.41 0.66 -2.86
N ILE A 94 -0.19 1.50 -3.86
CA ILE A 94 0.83 2.55 -3.85
C ILE A 94 0.25 3.86 -4.35
N TRP A 95 0.87 4.96 -3.94
CA TRP A 95 0.55 6.30 -4.44
C TRP A 95 1.78 6.92 -5.08
N ILE A 96 1.72 7.05 -6.39
CA ILE A 96 2.76 7.66 -7.21
C ILE A 96 2.77 9.15 -6.94
N ARG A 97 3.98 9.68 -6.75
CA ARG A 97 4.26 11.08 -6.43
C ARG A 97 4.93 11.81 -7.60
N ASN A 98 5.82 11.11 -8.32
CA ASN A 98 6.50 11.66 -9.48
C ASN A 98 6.97 10.56 -10.41
N ILE A 99 7.10 10.91 -11.70
CA ILE A 99 7.57 10.01 -12.74
C ILE A 99 8.55 10.75 -13.66
N SER A 100 9.57 10.05 -14.14
CA SER A 100 10.46 10.50 -15.23
C SER A 100 10.55 9.40 -16.30
N SER A 101 11.35 9.64 -17.34
CA SER A 101 11.64 8.61 -18.36
C SER A 101 12.34 7.38 -17.80
N THR A 102 13.06 7.50 -16.68
CA THR A 102 13.93 6.44 -16.14
C THR A 102 13.46 5.85 -14.81
N GLY A 103 12.41 6.40 -14.21
CA GLY A 103 11.99 5.92 -12.89
C GLY A 103 10.80 6.64 -12.32
N ILE A 104 10.45 6.22 -11.11
CA ILE A 104 9.23 6.60 -10.42
C ILE A 104 9.48 6.76 -8.93
N GLY A 105 8.82 7.74 -8.32
CA GLY A 105 8.76 7.91 -6.88
C GLY A 105 7.33 7.69 -6.41
N PHE A 106 7.15 6.86 -5.39
CA PHE A 106 5.84 6.54 -4.83
C PHE A 106 5.93 6.31 -3.31
N ILE A 107 4.78 6.28 -2.65
CA ILE A 107 4.66 5.87 -1.25
C ILE A 107 3.79 4.61 -1.13
N SER A 108 4.02 3.82 -0.09
CA SER A 108 3.16 2.72 0.32
C SER A 108 2.92 2.75 1.83
N TYR A 109 1.79 2.21 2.27
CA TYR A 109 1.49 2.08 3.69
C TYR A 109 2.21 0.84 4.25
N GLY A 110 3.14 1.05 5.18
CA GLY A 110 4.05 0.01 5.64
C GLY A 110 5.22 -0.29 4.69
N PRO A 111 6.20 -1.07 5.16
CA PRO A 111 7.36 -1.44 4.36
C PRO A 111 7.01 -2.49 3.31
N LEU A 112 7.37 -2.25 2.06
CA LEU A 112 7.43 -3.28 1.04
C LEU A 112 8.63 -4.18 1.36
N ARG A 113 8.45 -5.49 1.20
CA ARG A 113 9.52 -6.49 1.42
C ARG A 113 9.86 -7.19 0.10
N PRO A 114 10.35 -6.47 -0.91
CA PRO A 114 10.75 -7.08 -2.15
C PRO A 114 11.99 -7.93 -1.99
N GLU A 115 11.97 -9.04 -2.70
CA GLU A 115 13.17 -9.82 -2.89
C GLU A 115 14.05 -9.13 -3.95
N LYS A 116 15.35 -9.01 -3.66
CA LYS A 116 16.34 -8.38 -4.54
C LYS A 116 15.98 -6.96 -4.99
N ASP A 117 15.21 -6.25 -4.16
CA ASP A 117 14.74 -4.89 -4.46
C ASP A 117 13.92 -4.77 -5.75
N LEU A 118 13.35 -5.87 -6.28
CA LEU A 118 12.54 -5.87 -7.49
C LEU A 118 11.05 -5.78 -7.18
N ILE A 119 10.36 -4.92 -7.93
CA ILE A 119 8.91 -4.79 -7.90
C ILE A 119 8.37 -4.60 -9.30
N VAL A 120 7.08 -4.89 -9.49
CA VAL A 120 6.39 -4.55 -10.73
C VAL A 120 5.29 -3.56 -10.44
N ILE A 121 5.24 -2.46 -11.19
CA ILE A 121 4.25 -1.39 -11.00
C ILE A 121 3.30 -1.35 -12.20
N LYS A 122 2.00 -1.28 -11.92
CA LYS A 122 0.95 -1.14 -12.94
C LYS A 122 0.77 0.34 -13.32
N LEU A 123 1.26 0.73 -14.48
CA LEU A 123 1.14 2.09 -15.04
C LEU A 123 0.13 2.09 -16.18
N GLY A 124 -1.16 2.12 -15.82
CA GLY A 124 -2.26 2.03 -16.78
C GLY A 124 -2.30 0.65 -17.44
N PRO A 125 -2.19 0.54 -18.77
CA PRO A 125 -2.19 -0.76 -19.46
C PRO A 125 -0.83 -1.48 -19.42
N LYS A 126 0.23 -0.85 -18.89
CA LYS A 126 1.58 -1.41 -18.89
C LYS A 126 2.01 -1.82 -17.50
N ASN A 127 2.67 -2.96 -17.39
CA ASN A 127 3.39 -3.36 -16.19
C ASN A 127 4.89 -3.06 -16.39
N MET A 128 5.50 -2.42 -15.40
CA MET A 128 6.92 -2.04 -15.46
C MET A 128 7.69 -2.74 -14.35
N LEU A 129 8.67 -3.56 -14.72
CA LEU A 129 9.64 -4.10 -13.78
C LEU A 129 10.60 -2.98 -13.36
N CYS A 130 10.72 -2.80 -12.04
CA CYS A 130 11.47 -1.73 -11.44
C CYS A 130 12.40 -2.27 -10.35
N GLU A 131 13.54 -1.61 -10.19
CA GLU A 131 14.47 -1.81 -9.07
C GLU A 131 14.29 -0.68 -8.06
N ILE A 132 14.11 -1.01 -6.78
CA ILE A 132 14.10 -0.03 -5.69
C ILE A 132 15.53 0.42 -5.43
N VAL A 133 15.80 1.70 -5.72
CA VAL A 133 17.11 2.32 -5.53
C VAL A 133 17.15 3.25 -4.30
N ARG A 134 16.00 3.48 -3.68
CA ARG A 134 15.87 4.26 -2.46
C ARG A 134 14.64 3.84 -1.67
N THR A 135 14.82 3.71 -0.36
CA THR A 135 13.74 3.47 0.60
C THR A 135 13.89 4.41 1.78
N ARG A 136 12.79 5.00 2.26
CA ARG A 136 12.78 5.87 3.45
C ARG A 136 11.43 5.80 4.13
N GLN A 137 11.41 5.63 5.46
CA GLN A 137 10.20 5.83 6.25
C GLN A 137 9.84 7.32 6.31
N VAL A 138 8.56 7.63 6.11
CA VAL A 138 7.98 8.97 6.21
C VAL A 138 6.87 8.99 7.27
N HIS A 139 5.96 9.95 7.21
CA HIS A 139 4.93 10.15 8.22
C HIS A 139 3.78 9.15 8.12
N ASP A 140 2.97 9.04 9.17
CA ASP A 140 1.71 8.28 9.22
C ASP A 140 1.83 6.79 8.82
N GLY A 141 2.98 6.17 9.07
CA GLY A 141 3.24 4.76 8.74
C GLY A 141 3.59 4.51 7.27
N PHE A 142 3.72 5.57 6.47
CA PHE A 142 4.10 5.45 5.07
C PHE A 142 5.61 5.33 4.88
N TRP A 143 5.97 4.70 3.77
CA TRP A 143 7.33 4.59 3.27
C TRP A 143 7.39 5.18 1.87
N GLU A 144 8.41 5.99 1.59
CA GLU A 144 8.72 6.53 0.28
C GLU A 144 9.78 5.67 -0.40
N TYR A 145 9.50 5.34 -1.66
CA TYR A 145 10.36 4.56 -2.53
C TYR A 145 10.74 5.36 -3.76
N GLY A 146 12.00 5.26 -4.17
CA GLY A 146 12.46 5.66 -5.48
C GLY A 146 12.86 4.42 -6.24
N SER A 147 12.30 4.23 -7.43
CA SER A 147 12.57 3.06 -8.27
C SER A 147 13.00 3.46 -9.66
N LYS A 148 13.91 2.66 -10.24
CA LYS A 148 14.40 2.78 -11.61
C LYS A 148 13.63 1.81 -12.50
N PHE A 149 13.21 2.26 -13.69
CA PHE A 149 12.61 1.38 -14.69
C PHE A 149 13.68 0.48 -15.31
N LEU A 150 13.39 -0.82 -15.37
CA LEU A 150 14.26 -1.80 -16.03
C LEU A 150 13.71 -2.17 -17.41
N ARG A 151 12.47 -2.67 -17.46
CA ARG A 151 11.77 -3.05 -18.70
C ARG A 151 10.26 -3.13 -18.49
N SER A 152 9.50 -3.06 -19.58
CA SER A 152 8.09 -3.48 -19.55
C SER A 152 8.01 -5.00 -19.42
N VAL A 153 6.97 -5.48 -18.75
CA VAL A 153 6.62 -6.89 -18.67
C VAL A 153 5.19 -7.06 -19.16
N GLU A 154 4.97 -8.08 -19.99
CA GLU A 154 3.63 -8.52 -20.38
C GLU A 154 3.07 -9.38 -19.22
N ASP A 155 1.78 -9.22 -18.95
CA ASP A 155 0.94 -9.95 -17.99
C ASP A 155 1.66 -10.72 -16.87
N ILE A 156 1.61 -10.18 -15.66
CA ILE A 156 1.83 -10.97 -14.45
C ILE A 156 0.48 -11.59 -14.15
N ASP A 157 0.33 -12.88 -14.41
CA ASP A 157 -0.88 -13.64 -14.13
C ASP A 157 -1.48 -13.18 -12.79
N GLU A 158 -2.64 -12.52 -12.85
CA GLU A 158 -3.52 -12.47 -11.69
C GLU A 158 -3.79 -13.93 -11.30
N PRO A 159 -3.71 -14.30 -10.01
CA PRO A 159 -3.95 -15.68 -9.63
C PRO A 159 -5.31 -16.09 -10.15
N ALA A 160 -5.32 -17.04 -11.09
CA ALA A 160 -6.51 -17.53 -11.75
C ALA A 160 -7.53 -17.90 -10.67
N THR A 161 -8.63 -17.13 -10.59
CA THR A 161 -9.78 -17.50 -9.79
C THR A 161 -10.24 -18.87 -10.30
N SER A 162 -10.04 -19.87 -9.46
CA SER A 162 -10.17 -21.29 -9.76
C SER A 162 -11.49 -21.67 -10.45
N ALA A 163 -11.36 -22.42 -11.54
CA ALA A 163 -12.20 -23.51 -12.00
C ALA A 163 -13.72 -23.31 -11.98
N LYS A 164 -14.30 -23.04 -13.17
CA LYS A 164 -15.62 -23.58 -13.48
C LYS A 164 -15.49 -25.10 -13.57
N PHE A 165 -16.05 -25.79 -12.59
CA PHE A 165 -16.22 -27.24 -12.63
C PHE A 165 -17.28 -27.53 -13.71
N ASP A 166 -16.83 -28.08 -14.83
CA ASP A 166 -17.68 -28.63 -15.87
C ASP A 166 -18.12 -30.01 -15.38
N THR A 167 -19.37 -30.15 -14.94
CA THR A 167 -19.97 -31.47 -14.69
C THR A 167 -20.73 -31.85 -15.94
N THR A 168 -20.06 -32.61 -16.81
CA THR A 168 -20.72 -33.46 -17.79
C THR A 168 -21.30 -34.65 -17.02
N ASP A 169 -22.62 -34.75 -16.94
CA ASP A 169 -23.30 -36.01 -16.60
C ASP A 169 -23.97 -36.56 -17.86
N ASP A 170 -23.29 -37.52 -18.47
CA ASP A 170 -23.85 -38.52 -19.36
C ASP A 170 -24.56 -39.60 -18.51
N GLN A 171 -25.87 -39.79 -18.68
CA GLN A 171 -26.57 -41.10 -18.56
C GLN A 171 -27.87 -41.04 -19.39
N GLN A 172 -27.94 -41.67 -20.57
CA GLN A 172 -28.31 -43.08 -20.86
C GLN A 172 -29.82 -43.32 -21.04
N SER A 173 -30.17 -43.91 -22.20
CA SER A 173 -31.30 -44.84 -22.51
C SER A 173 -32.74 -44.32 -22.26
N GLU A 174 -33.71 -44.43 -23.17
CA GLU A 174 -34.06 -45.46 -24.19
C GLU A 174 -34.64 -44.82 -25.46
#